data_AF-A0A9P5YG37-F1
#
_entry.id   AF-A0A9P5YG37-F1
#
_cell.length_a   1.000
_cell.length_b   1.000
_cell.length_c   1.000
_cell.angle_alpha   90.00
_cell.angle_beta   90.00
_cell.angle_gamma   90.00
#
_symmetry.space_group_name_H-M   'P 1'
#
loop_
_entity.id
_entity.type
_entity.pdbx_description
1 polymer ?
#
loop_
_entity_poly.entity_id
_entity_poly.type
_entity_poly.pdbx_seq_one_letter_code
_entity_poly.pdbx_strand_id
1 'polypeptide(L)'
;NNTLIQFASAFSQFSPNTQSQAISLIKSSTVPTIPTASSLLQFLFSTNDELPASSSSHDPGYFVHPFIVRLAENKLHIPLTLFTSKSTNRLFKETTTIKQTTTFNPTGVKCHIIDLSHFPDEDSLDIADWHESWNRYKNFQRIYCVPKIATRWENHYAFLSKHDDFRTHFPAILKFDIQQRTNYSV
;
A
#
# COMPACT_ATOMS: atom_id res chain seq x y z
N ASN A 1 -38.73 -3.41 21.10
CA ASN A 1 -39.32 -4.35 22.06
C ASN A 1 -40.83 -4.56 21.94
N ASN A 2 -41.65 -3.60 21.51
CA ASN A 2 -43.11 -3.79 21.44
C ASN A 2 -43.58 -4.73 20.30
N THR A 3 -42.85 -4.75 19.17
CA THR A 3 -43.24 -5.50 17.96
C THR A 3 -43.06 -7.02 18.11
N LEU A 4 -41.97 -7.47 18.76
CA LEU A 4 -41.73 -8.89 19.00
C LEU A 4 -42.77 -9.51 19.94
N ILE A 5 -43.22 -8.74 20.94
CA ILE A 5 -44.25 -9.17 21.88
C ILE A 5 -45.60 -9.33 21.15
N GLN A 6 -45.93 -8.41 20.24
CA GLN A 6 -47.14 -8.50 19.41
C GLN A 6 -47.11 -9.72 18.47
N PHE A 7 -45.96 -10.01 17.86
CA PHE A 7 -45.78 -11.19 17.01
C PHE A 7 -45.91 -12.49 17.80
N ALA A 8 -45.28 -12.58 18.98
CA ALA A 8 -45.40 -13.75 19.86
C ALA A 8 -46.84 -13.97 20.32
N SER A 9 -47.57 -12.89 20.67
CA SER A 9 -48.97 -12.98 21.05
C SER A 9 -49.85 -13.43 19.88
N ALA A 10 -49.65 -12.90 18.67
CA ALA A 10 -50.41 -13.30 17.49
C ALA A 10 -50.11 -14.76 17.09
N PHE A 11 -48.86 -15.20 17.22
CA PHE A 11 -48.48 -16.59 16.93
C PHE A 11 -49.16 -17.59 17.88
N SER A 12 -49.28 -17.23 19.16
CA SER A 12 -49.91 -18.07 20.19
C SER A 12 -51.43 -18.26 19.98
N GLN A 13 -52.08 -17.43 19.17
CA GLN A 13 -53.50 -17.52 18.85
C GLN A 13 -53.82 -18.55 17.75
N PHE A 14 -52.81 -19.06 17.04
CA PHE A 14 -53.01 -20.12 16.05
C PHE A 14 -53.21 -21.49 16.68
N SER A 15 -53.87 -22.39 15.96
CA SER A 15 -54.04 -23.78 16.41
C SER A 15 -52.68 -24.49 16.55
N PRO A 16 -52.54 -25.49 17.45
CA PRO A 16 -51.27 -26.20 17.65
C PRO A 16 -50.69 -26.84 16.38
N ASN A 17 -51.56 -27.31 15.48
CA ASN A 17 -51.16 -27.86 14.19
C ASN A 17 -50.60 -26.79 13.25
N THR A 18 -51.21 -25.61 13.23
CA THR A 18 -50.78 -24.48 12.39
C THR A 18 -49.43 -23.93 12.87
N GLN A 19 -49.22 -23.83 14.19
CA GLN A 19 -47.92 -23.43 14.77
C GLN A 19 -46.82 -24.44 14.41
N SER A 20 -47.12 -25.73 14.50
CA SER A 20 -46.17 -26.81 14.17
C SER A 20 -45.79 -26.79 12.68
N GLN A 21 -46.74 -26.51 11.78
CA GLN A 21 -46.47 -26.35 10.35
C GLN A 21 -45.67 -25.07 10.04
N ALA A 22 -45.93 -23.96 10.74
CA ALA A 22 -45.15 -22.74 10.55
C ALA A 22 -43.69 -22.93 11.00
N ILE A 23 -43.48 -23.61 12.13
CA ILE A 23 -42.12 -23.93 12.62
C ILE A 23 -41.43 -24.92 11.68
N SER A 24 -42.14 -25.90 11.13
CA SER A 24 -41.55 -26.85 10.18
C SER A 24 -41.13 -26.15 8.88
N LEU A 25 -41.92 -25.19 8.39
CA LEU A 25 -41.59 -24.37 7.22
C LEU A 25 -40.38 -23.46 7.45
N ILE A 26 -40.23 -22.89 8.65
CA ILE A 26 -39.05 -22.10 9.00
C ILE A 26 -37.80 -22.99 9.09
N LYS A 27 -37.93 -24.19 9.67
CA LYS A 27 -36.84 -25.16 9.77
C LYS A 27 -36.46 -25.80 8.42
N SER A 28 -37.42 -25.94 7.51
CA SER A 28 -37.19 -26.47 6.16
C SER A 28 -36.82 -25.40 5.14
N SER A 29 -36.86 -24.12 5.53
CA SER A 29 -36.32 -23.02 4.74
C SER A 29 -34.80 -23.06 4.78
N THR A 30 -34.22 -23.99 4.03
CA THR A 30 -32.87 -23.79 3.49
C THR A 30 -32.94 -22.53 2.65
N VAL A 31 -32.34 -21.45 3.17
CA VAL A 31 -32.04 -20.27 2.36
C VAL A 31 -31.46 -20.78 1.04
N PRO A 32 -32.05 -20.46 -0.12
CA PRO A 32 -31.41 -20.75 -1.38
C PRO A 32 -30.06 -20.05 -1.29
N THR A 33 -28.99 -20.83 -1.20
CA THR A 33 -27.66 -20.29 -1.34
C THR A 33 -27.62 -19.81 -2.78
N ILE A 34 -27.90 -18.52 -2.99
CA ILE A 34 -27.54 -17.83 -4.22
C ILE A 34 -26.08 -18.22 -4.42
N PRO A 35 -25.71 -18.89 -5.53
CA PRO A 35 -24.30 -19.13 -5.80
C PRO A 35 -23.67 -17.75 -5.86
N THR A 36 -22.98 -17.38 -4.78
CA THR A 36 -22.19 -16.16 -4.69
C THR A 36 -21.29 -16.21 -5.91
N ALA A 37 -21.33 -15.19 -6.76
CA ALA A 37 -20.61 -15.10 -8.03
C ALA A 37 -19.06 -15.21 -7.90
N SER A 38 -18.55 -15.60 -6.73
CA SER A 38 -17.15 -15.78 -6.40
C SER A 38 -16.52 -17.04 -7.01
N SER A 39 -17.29 -18.04 -7.44
CA SER A 39 -16.70 -19.30 -7.95
C SER A 39 -16.23 -19.24 -9.40
N LEU A 40 -16.66 -18.24 -10.19
CA LEU A 40 -16.33 -18.16 -11.61
C LEU A 40 -14.98 -17.49 -11.91
N LEU A 41 -14.27 -16.97 -10.91
CA LEU A 41 -13.00 -16.23 -11.10
C LEU A 41 -11.79 -16.87 -10.39
N GLN A 42 -11.87 -18.14 -10.00
CA GLN A 42 -10.72 -18.90 -9.47
C GLN A 42 -10.16 -19.85 -10.55
N PHE A 43 -9.66 -19.29 -11.65
CA PHE A 43 -9.13 -20.10 -12.76
C PHE A 43 -7.65 -20.46 -12.60
N LEU A 44 -6.85 -19.63 -11.90
CA LEU A 44 -5.40 -19.81 -11.84
C LEU A 44 -4.95 -20.68 -10.68
N PHE A 45 -5.17 -20.24 -9.43
CA PHE A 45 -4.78 -20.97 -8.22
C PHE A 45 -5.77 -20.68 -7.09
N SER A 46 -6.03 -21.68 -6.26
CA SER A 46 -6.73 -21.53 -4.98
C SER A 46 -5.74 -21.57 -3.83
N THR A 47 -6.15 -21.08 -2.65
CA THR A 47 -5.36 -21.20 -1.41
C THR A 47 -5.08 -22.66 -1.03
N ASN A 48 -5.87 -23.61 -1.56
CA ASN A 48 -5.65 -25.04 -1.40
C ASN A 48 -4.50 -25.59 -2.25
N ASP A 49 -4.09 -24.87 -3.30
CA ASP A 49 -3.00 -25.22 -4.21
C ASP A 49 -1.66 -24.58 -3.78
N GLU A 50 -1.68 -23.78 -2.70
CA GLU A 50 -0.52 -23.06 -2.19
C GLU A 50 0.45 -24.03 -1.49
N LEU A 51 1.67 -24.15 -2.02
CA LEU A 51 2.75 -24.87 -1.35
C LEU A 51 3.31 -24.01 -0.19
N PRO A 52 3.68 -24.61 0.95
CA PRO A 52 4.27 -23.87 2.06
C PRO A 52 5.52 -23.12 1.60
N ALA A 53 5.54 -21.81 1.83
CA ALA A 53 6.69 -20.97 1.48
C ALA A 53 7.95 -21.50 2.18
N SER A 54 9.03 -21.67 1.42
CA SER A 54 10.33 -22.02 1.98
C SER A 54 10.81 -20.87 2.88
N SER A 55 11.26 -21.17 4.10
CA SER A 55 11.65 -20.13 5.09
C SER A 55 12.80 -19.22 4.65
N SER A 56 13.44 -19.48 3.51
CA SER A 56 14.51 -18.68 2.92
C SER A 56 14.04 -17.57 1.96
N SER A 57 12.75 -17.51 1.58
CA SER A 57 12.25 -16.52 0.62
C SER A 57 11.73 -15.22 1.24
N HIS A 58 11.66 -15.15 2.57
CA HIS A 58 11.36 -13.93 3.32
C HIS A 58 12.64 -13.29 3.86
N ASP A 59 13.64 -13.10 3.00
CA ASP A 59 14.59 -12.04 3.30
C ASP A 59 13.93 -10.74 2.81
N PRO A 60 13.51 -9.81 3.69
CA PRO A 60 13.04 -8.50 3.27
C PRO A 60 14.26 -7.68 2.85
N GLY A 61 15.06 -8.20 1.92
CA GLY A 61 16.20 -7.53 1.31
C GLY A 61 15.67 -6.36 0.52
N TYR A 62 15.39 -5.24 1.18
CA TYR A 62 16.38 -4.30 1.68
C TYR A 62 15.73 -3.53 2.83
N PHE A 63 16.30 -3.60 4.04
CA PHE A 63 15.93 -2.67 5.09
C PHE A 63 16.08 -1.23 4.59
N VAL A 64 15.22 -0.32 5.05
CA VAL A 64 15.35 1.09 4.70
C VAL A 64 16.58 1.65 5.40
N HIS A 65 17.53 2.19 4.64
CA HIS A 65 18.76 2.72 5.22
C HIS A 65 18.47 3.92 6.17
N PRO A 66 19.12 4.04 7.33
CA PRO A 66 18.85 5.10 8.32
C PRO A 66 18.98 6.54 7.76
N PHE A 67 19.79 6.75 6.74
CA PHE A 67 19.89 8.06 6.06
C PHE A 67 18.60 8.50 5.40
N ILE A 68 17.83 7.56 4.83
CA ILE A 68 16.52 7.85 4.22
C ILE A 68 15.53 8.20 5.33
N VAL A 69 15.57 7.47 6.46
CA VAL A 69 14.71 7.75 7.62
C VAL A 69 14.97 9.16 8.17
N ARG A 70 16.24 9.56 8.28
CA ARG A 70 16.61 10.92 8.73
C ARG A 70 16.07 12.02 7.82
N LEU A 71 16.01 11.81 6.50
CA LEU A 71 15.38 12.78 5.60
C LEU A 71 13.89 12.93 5.93
N ALA A 72 13.20 11.81 6.16
CA ALA A 72 11.78 11.80 6.53
C ALA A 72 11.51 12.46 7.89
N GLU A 73 12.31 12.15 8.92
CA GLU A 73 12.22 12.75 10.25
C GLU A 73 12.38 14.28 10.22
N ASN A 74 13.19 14.77 9.28
CA ASN A 74 13.42 16.20 9.08
C ASN A 74 12.44 16.85 8.10
N LYS A 75 11.41 16.13 7.63
CA LYS A 75 10.43 16.64 6.66
C LYS A 75 11.10 17.22 5.42
N LEU A 76 12.11 16.53 4.91
CA LEU A 76 12.79 16.90 3.68
C LEU A 76 12.32 15.98 2.56
N HIS A 77 12.35 16.51 1.33
CA HIS A 77 12.08 15.73 0.14
C HIS A 77 13.01 14.51 0.08
N ILE A 78 12.44 13.35 -0.22
CA ILE A 78 13.16 12.09 -0.33
C ILE A 78 13.16 11.69 -1.81
N PRO A 79 14.29 11.82 -2.52
CA PRO A 79 14.35 11.43 -3.93
C PRO A 79 14.12 9.93 -4.12
N LEU A 80 13.31 9.57 -5.11
CA LEU A 80 13.10 8.17 -5.51
C LEU A 80 14.41 7.50 -5.95
N THR A 81 15.38 8.25 -6.46
CA THR A 81 16.69 7.72 -6.84
C THR A 81 17.41 7.02 -5.70
N LEU A 82 17.15 7.39 -4.44
CA LEU A 82 17.68 6.71 -3.25
C LEU A 82 17.14 5.27 -3.09
N PHE A 83 15.97 4.99 -3.64
CA PHE A 83 15.32 3.68 -3.57
C PHE A 83 15.70 2.75 -4.73
N THR A 84 16.42 3.20 -5.76
CA THR A 84 16.92 2.29 -6.80
C THR A 84 17.82 1.20 -6.20
N SER A 85 17.91 0.04 -6.84
CA SER A 85 18.87 -1.01 -6.45
C SER A 85 20.29 -0.49 -6.34
N LYS A 86 20.71 0.34 -7.29
CA LYS A 86 22.06 0.91 -7.35
C LYS A 86 22.34 1.79 -6.15
N SER A 87 21.46 2.75 -5.85
CA SER A 87 21.63 3.65 -4.70
C SER A 87 21.50 2.91 -3.37
N THR A 88 20.56 1.97 -3.25
CA THR A 88 20.38 1.18 -2.03
C THR A 88 21.63 0.35 -1.73
N ASN A 89 22.17 -0.36 -2.73
CA ASN A 89 23.41 -1.13 -2.56
C ASN A 89 24.58 -0.24 -2.14
N ARG A 90 24.69 0.94 -2.74
CA ARG A 90 25.71 1.92 -2.37
C ARG A 90 25.54 2.40 -0.94
N LEU A 91 24.32 2.76 -0.53
CA LEU A 91 24.01 3.19 0.84
C LEU A 91 24.51 2.18 1.88
N PHE A 92 24.33 0.88 1.62
CA PHE A 92 24.75 -0.18 2.53
C PHE A 92 26.24 -0.56 2.44
N LYS A 93 26.85 -0.52 1.25
CA LYS A 93 28.26 -0.90 1.07
C LYS A 93 29.23 0.22 1.39
N GLU A 94 28.82 1.46 1.15
CA GLU A 94 29.66 2.66 1.20
C GLU A 94 29.20 3.62 2.32
N THR A 95 28.49 3.13 3.35
CA THR A 95 27.90 3.98 4.40
C THR A 95 28.91 4.94 5.05
N THR A 96 30.17 4.51 5.23
CA THR A 96 31.23 5.29 5.88
C THR A 96 31.88 6.33 4.98
N THR A 97 31.76 6.20 3.65
CA THR A 97 32.38 7.10 2.67
C THR A 97 31.40 8.12 2.11
N ILE A 98 30.10 7.86 2.24
CA ILE A 98 29.05 8.79 1.84
C ILE A 98 29.08 10.03 2.74
N LYS A 99 29.27 11.19 2.12
CA LYS A 99 29.28 12.47 2.81
C LYS A 99 27.90 12.81 3.37
N GLN A 100 27.92 13.49 4.50
CA GLN A 100 26.76 14.13 5.08
C GLN A 100 26.94 15.64 4.99
N THR A 101 25.84 16.33 4.75
CA THR A 101 25.77 17.79 4.72
C THR A 101 24.87 18.31 5.82
N THR A 102 25.09 19.57 6.19
CA THR A 102 24.22 20.29 7.11
C THR A 102 23.21 21.09 6.32
N THR A 103 21.93 20.94 6.66
CA THR A 103 20.85 21.78 6.12
C THR A 103 19.93 22.24 7.24
N PHE A 104 18.94 23.07 6.91
CA PHE A 104 17.87 23.48 7.80
C PHE A 104 16.58 22.83 7.34
N ASN A 105 15.84 22.26 8.29
CA ASN A 105 14.51 21.73 8.02
C ASN A 105 13.48 22.89 7.86
N PRO A 106 12.22 22.61 7.46
CA PRO A 106 11.19 23.64 7.33
C PRO A 106 10.89 24.43 8.62
N THR A 107 11.25 23.87 9.79
CA THR A 107 11.10 24.54 11.10
C THR A 107 12.31 25.39 11.48
N GLY A 108 13.33 25.51 10.63
CA GLY A 108 14.54 26.28 10.89
C GLY A 108 15.56 25.59 11.80
N VAL A 109 15.38 24.30 12.09
CA VAL A 109 16.32 23.52 12.91
C VAL A 109 17.43 22.96 12.03
N LYS A 110 18.67 23.12 12.47
CA LYS A 110 19.87 22.58 11.84
C LYS A 110 19.85 21.05 11.92
N CYS A 111 19.98 20.37 10.79
CA CYS A 111 20.01 18.91 10.70
C CYS A 111 21.19 18.41 9.85
N HIS A 112 21.64 17.19 10.14
CA HIS A 112 22.70 16.50 9.42
C HIS A 112 22.08 15.39 8.57
N ILE A 113 22.15 15.55 7.25
CA ILE A 113 21.53 14.64 6.28
C ILE A 113 22.57 14.10 5.32
N ILE A 114 22.19 13.06 4.58
CA ILE A 114 22.99 12.56 3.47
C ILE A 114 23.16 13.64 2.38
N ASP A 115 24.36 13.73 1.81
CA ASP A 115 24.59 14.59 0.65
C ASP A 115 24.03 13.94 -0.62
N LEU A 116 22.96 14.55 -1.15
CA LEU A 116 22.24 14.05 -2.32
C LEU A 116 23.02 14.24 -3.63
N SER A 117 24.03 15.12 -3.68
CA SER A 117 24.84 15.37 -4.89
C SER A 117 25.64 14.16 -5.35
N HIS A 118 25.81 13.17 -4.48
CA HIS A 118 26.46 11.91 -4.81
C HIS A 118 25.52 10.89 -5.47
N PHE A 119 24.22 11.14 -5.53
CA PHE A 119 23.23 10.26 -6.14
C PHE A 119 22.77 10.83 -7.48
N PRO A 120 22.23 9.98 -8.38
CA PRO A 120 21.65 10.47 -9.63
C PRO A 120 20.54 11.48 -9.37
N ASP A 121 20.46 12.48 -10.24
CA ASP A 121 19.36 13.44 -10.24
C ASP A 121 18.04 12.72 -10.46
N GLU A 122 17.01 13.12 -9.73
CA GLU A 122 15.72 12.43 -9.78
C GLU A 122 15.03 12.58 -11.15
N ASP A 123 15.25 13.70 -11.82
CA ASP A 123 14.79 13.96 -13.20
C ASP A 123 15.45 13.03 -14.25
N SER A 124 16.53 12.33 -13.87
CA SER A 124 17.25 11.40 -14.74
C SER A 124 16.80 9.94 -14.61
N LEU A 125 15.82 9.66 -13.74
CA LEU A 125 15.26 8.31 -13.60
C LEU A 125 14.69 7.82 -14.94
N ASP A 126 14.98 6.57 -15.28
CA ASP A 126 14.28 5.89 -16.37
C ASP A 126 12.99 5.22 -15.88
N ILE A 127 12.21 4.68 -16.82
CA ILE A 127 10.93 4.02 -16.52
C ILE A 127 11.10 2.81 -15.58
N ALA A 128 12.13 2.00 -15.80
CA ALA A 128 12.34 0.77 -15.05
C ALA A 128 12.77 1.09 -13.62
N ASP A 129 13.73 1.99 -13.47
CA ASP A 129 14.22 2.48 -12.18
C ASP A 129 13.12 3.22 -11.42
N TRP A 130 12.24 3.96 -12.10
CA TRP A 130 11.08 4.62 -11.48
C TRP A 130 10.10 3.59 -10.89
N HIS A 131 9.75 2.55 -11.64
CA HIS A 131 8.89 1.47 -11.13
C HIS A 131 9.54 0.70 -9.97
N GLU A 132 10.84 0.39 -10.08
CA GLU A 132 11.60 -0.25 -9.01
C GLU A 132 11.57 0.61 -7.73
N SER A 133 11.93 1.88 -7.87
CA SER A 133 12.02 2.84 -6.77
C SER A 133 10.66 3.04 -6.11
N TRP A 134 9.58 3.14 -6.89
CA TRP A 134 8.23 3.23 -6.36
C TRP A 134 7.80 1.99 -5.57
N ASN A 135 8.17 0.79 -6.01
CA ASN A 135 7.84 -0.43 -5.26
C ASN A 135 8.50 -0.45 -3.89
N ARG A 136 9.76 -0.03 -3.80
CA ARG A 136 10.48 0.09 -2.52
C ARG A 136 9.98 1.27 -1.68
N TYR A 137 9.68 2.40 -2.31
CA TYR A 137 9.14 3.59 -1.63
C TYR A 137 7.76 3.33 -1.03
N LYS A 138 6.88 2.56 -1.69
CA LYS A 138 5.59 2.13 -1.11
C LYS A 138 5.79 1.33 0.18
N ASN A 139 6.76 0.40 0.20
CA ASN A 139 7.07 -0.36 1.41
C ASN A 139 7.58 0.56 2.54
N PHE A 140 8.42 1.53 2.21
CA PHE A 140 8.84 2.58 3.15
C PHE A 140 7.64 3.36 3.69
N GLN A 141 6.74 3.84 2.82
CA GLN A 141 5.56 4.59 3.25
C GLN A 141 4.62 3.77 4.15
N ARG A 142 4.45 2.47 3.90
CA ARG A 142 3.63 1.60 4.75
C ARG A 142 4.17 1.49 6.19
N ILE A 143 5.48 1.63 6.36
CA ILE A 143 6.14 1.54 7.66
C ILE A 143 6.11 2.90 8.39
N TYR A 144 6.38 3.99 7.66
CA TYR A 144 6.65 5.30 8.28
C TYR A 144 5.53 6.33 8.12
N CYS A 145 4.46 6.04 7.36
CA CYS A 145 3.31 6.92 7.20
C CYS A 145 2.05 6.34 7.85
N VAL A 146 1.13 7.24 8.20
CA VAL A 146 -0.24 6.85 8.56
C VAL A 146 -0.88 6.11 7.38
N PRO A 147 -1.61 4.99 7.60
CA PRO A 147 -2.13 4.15 6.51
C PRO A 147 -2.89 4.92 5.42
N LYS A 148 -3.69 5.92 5.80
CA LYS A 148 -4.42 6.77 4.85
C LYS A 148 -3.50 7.53 3.88
N ILE A 149 -2.34 7.98 4.34
CA ILE A 149 -1.35 8.68 3.52
C ILE A 149 -0.64 7.69 2.60
N ALA A 150 -0.25 6.51 3.12
CA ALA A 150 0.35 5.45 2.30
C ALA A 150 -0.59 5.02 1.16
N THR A 151 -1.87 4.75 1.46
CA THR A 151 -2.88 4.42 0.44
C THR A 151 -3.04 5.52 -0.61
N ARG A 152 -2.99 6.80 -0.23
CA ARG A 152 -3.07 7.91 -1.19
C ARG A 152 -1.92 7.86 -2.19
N TRP A 153 -0.70 7.64 -1.72
CA TRP A 153 0.47 7.56 -2.60
C TRP A 153 0.50 6.30 -3.45
N GLU A 154 0.00 5.17 -2.93
CA GLU A 154 -0.22 3.97 -3.72
C GLU A 154 -1.20 4.22 -4.88
N ASN A 155 -2.29 4.94 -4.60
CA ASN A 155 -3.26 5.32 -5.63
C ASN A 155 -2.68 6.32 -6.64
N HIS A 156 -1.86 7.28 -6.19
CA HIS A 156 -1.15 8.22 -7.07
C HIS A 156 -0.23 7.48 -8.04
N TYR A 157 0.60 6.56 -7.54
CA TYR A 157 1.44 5.71 -8.38
C TYR A 157 0.60 4.86 -9.35
N ALA A 158 -0.49 4.26 -8.87
CA ALA A 158 -1.38 3.46 -9.72
C ALA A 158 -2.04 4.29 -10.82
N PHE A 159 -2.35 5.56 -10.55
CA PHE A 159 -2.88 6.50 -11.54
C PHE A 159 -1.82 6.84 -12.60
N LEU A 160 -0.62 7.23 -12.19
CA LEU A 160 0.46 7.59 -13.12
C LEU A 160 0.91 6.41 -13.97
N SER A 161 1.07 5.23 -13.39
CA SER A 161 1.54 4.03 -14.10
C SER A 161 0.54 3.48 -15.12
N LYS A 162 -0.72 3.91 -15.06
CA LYS A 162 -1.79 3.51 -16.00
C LYS A 162 -2.07 4.56 -17.08
N HIS A 163 -1.27 5.62 -17.15
CA HIS A 163 -1.46 6.67 -18.15
C HIS A 163 -1.28 6.11 -19.57
N ASP A 164 -2.17 6.48 -20.49
CA ASP A 164 -2.05 6.11 -21.91
C ASP A 164 -0.78 6.73 -22.51
N ASP A 165 -0.10 6.01 -23.40
CA ASP A 165 1.20 6.45 -23.95
C ASP A 165 2.24 6.76 -22.86
N PHE A 166 2.20 6.04 -21.73
CA PHE A 166 3.08 6.22 -20.56
C PHE A 166 4.55 6.46 -20.96
N ARG A 167 5.08 5.63 -21.86
CA ARG A 167 6.48 5.71 -22.31
C ARG A 167 6.80 7.04 -22.97
N THR A 168 5.91 7.55 -23.81
CA THR A 168 6.10 8.81 -24.54
C THR A 168 6.01 10.01 -23.60
N HIS A 169 5.08 9.97 -22.65
CA HIS A 169 4.84 11.06 -21.70
C HIS A 169 5.63 10.96 -20.40
N PHE A 170 6.46 9.93 -20.25
CA PHE A 170 7.17 9.64 -19.01
C PHE A 170 7.96 10.85 -18.45
N PRO A 171 8.69 11.67 -19.23
CA PRO A 171 9.38 12.84 -18.70
C PRO A 171 8.43 13.84 -18.01
N ALA A 172 7.22 14.03 -18.55
CA ALA A 172 6.22 14.90 -17.95
C ALA A 172 5.60 14.27 -16.70
N ILE A 173 5.31 12.96 -16.76
CA ILE A 173 4.82 12.17 -15.62
C ILE A 173 5.81 12.24 -14.46
N LEU A 174 7.10 12.00 -14.72
CA LEU A 174 8.16 12.04 -13.72
C LEU A 174 8.27 13.42 -13.07
N LYS A 175 8.26 14.51 -13.86
CA LYS A 175 8.28 15.88 -13.32
C LYS A 175 7.08 16.17 -12.44
N PHE A 176 5.88 15.81 -12.89
CA PHE A 176 4.66 15.98 -12.11
C PHE A 176 4.74 15.19 -10.80
N ASP A 177 5.22 13.96 -10.87
CA ASP A 177 5.38 13.06 -9.73
C ASP A 177 6.36 13.60 -8.68
N ILE A 178 7.53 14.08 -9.12
CA ILE A 178 8.52 14.77 -8.27
C ILE A 178 7.88 15.99 -7.61
N GLN A 179 7.23 16.85 -8.40
CA GLN A 179 6.60 18.06 -7.90
C GLN A 179 5.55 17.77 -6.81
N GLN A 180 4.69 16.76 -7.02
CA GLN A 180 3.69 16.38 -6.02
C GLN A 180 4.35 15.91 -4.71
N ARG A 181 5.39 15.08 -4.79
CA ARG A 181 6.11 14.60 -3.58
C ARG A 181 6.83 15.72 -2.86
N THR A 182 7.50 16.61 -3.59
CA THR A 182 8.21 17.75 -3.00
C THR A 182 7.24 18.69 -2.29
N ASN A 183 6.11 19.02 -2.93
CA ASN A 183 5.08 19.90 -2.33
C ASN A 183 4.42 19.29 -1.09
N TYR A 184 4.27 17.96 -1.05
CA TYR A 184 3.69 17.27 0.09
C TYR A 184 4.65 17.17 1.29
N SER A 185 5.95 17.32 1.06
CA SER A 185 6.99 17.21 2.09
C SER A 185 7.15 18.49 2.93
N VAL A 186 6.33 19.52 2.68
CA VAL A 186 6.37 20.84 3.35
C VAL A 186 5.33 20.93 4.47
#